data_AF-A0A8T7GR94-F1
#
_entry.id   AF-A0A8T7GR94-F1
#
_cell.length_a   1.000
_cell.length_b   1.000
_cell.length_c   1.000
_cell.angle_alpha   90.00
_cell.angle_beta   90.00
_cell.angle_gamma   90.00
#
_symmetry.space_group_name_H-M   'P 1'
#
loop_
_entity.id
_entity.type
_entity.pdbx_description
1 polymer ?
#
loop_
_entity_poly.entity_id
_entity_poly.type
_entity_poly.pdbx_seq_one_letter_code
_entity_poly.pdbx_strand_id
1 'polypeptide(L)'
;MKTIYILICFSFLFIGFFYSISNAFSQEGTLTNLSNNDGTSYDPHFIISGKYVYVVWTDKSSGNYFKKSSDGGKTFESTINLSNNDGTSYDPHFIISGKYVYVVWTDLSSGNGDIYFKKSSDGGNNFEITKNLSNELNGTGKSAKVLSLKNLVLVTWDDDSELNGGIRMKGSLDNGNSFTISKIIGQKGDISASSPDALLNQINGHLY
;
A
#
# COMPACT_ATOMS: atom_id res chain seq x y z
N MET A 1 8.08 -40.24 47.47
CA MET A 1 8.77 -40.26 46.16
C MET A 1 7.90 -39.50 45.17
N LYS A 2 8.38 -38.32 44.74
CA LYS A 2 8.01 -37.52 43.54
C LYS A 2 6.54 -37.35 43.15
N THR A 3 5.91 -36.26 43.60
CA THR A 3 4.94 -35.51 42.77
C THR A 3 4.92 -34.04 43.23
N ILE A 4 4.68 -33.12 42.28
CA ILE A 4 4.38 -31.67 42.44
C ILE A 4 5.58 -30.73 42.26
N TYR A 5 6.00 -30.49 41.00
CA TYR A 5 6.69 -29.25 40.57
C TYR A 5 6.45 -28.94 39.08
N ILE A 6 5.28 -29.27 38.53
CA ILE A 6 4.92 -28.91 37.14
C ILE A 6 3.48 -28.40 37.14
N LEU A 7 3.23 -27.23 37.73
CA LEU A 7 2.00 -26.46 37.44
C LEU A 7 2.10 -24.97 37.79
N ILE A 8 3.30 -24.40 37.94
CA ILE A 8 3.48 -22.97 38.28
C ILE A 8 4.17 -22.18 37.14
N CYS A 9 4.80 -22.82 36.16
CA CYS A 9 5.44 -22.07 35.06
C CYS A 9 4.50 -21.68 33.90
N PHE A 10 3.28 -22.23 33.81
CA PHE A 10 2.33 -21.87 32.74
C PHE A 10 1.40 -20.70 33.10
N SER A 11 1.29 -20.32 34.38
CA SER A 11 0.41 -19.22 34.81
C SER A 11 1.05 -17.83 34.74
N PHE A 12 2.37 -17.71 34.80
CA PHE A 12 3.06 -16.41 34.70
C PHE A 12 3.23 -15.91 33.26
N LEU A 13 3.32 -16.82 32.27
CA LEU A 13 3.38 -16.44 30.85
C LEU A 13 2.01 -15.99 30.31
N PHE A 14 0.91 -16.44 30.89
CA PHE A 14 -0.44 -16.06 30.47
C PHE A 14 -0.87 -14.71 31.05
N ILE A 15 -0.48 -14.39 32.29
CA ILE A 15 -0.86 -13.11 32.94
C ILE A 15 -0.09 -11.91 32.34
N GLY A 16 1.18 -12.08 31.98
CA GLY A 16 1.97 -11.01 31.35
C GLY A 16 1.44 -10.59 29.98
N PHE A 17 0.89 -11.54 29.21
CA PHE A 17 0.33 -11.29 27.88
C PHE A 17 -0.97 -10.49 27.93
N PHE A 18 -1.86 -10.77 28.91
CA PHE A 18 -3.06 -9.95 29.11
C PHE A 18 -2.74 -8.56 29.67
N TYR A 19 -1.72 -8.42 30.52
CA TYR A 19 -1.31 -7.12 31.06
C TYR A 19 -0.70 -6.19 30.01
N SER A 20 0.03 -6.73 29.01
CA SER A 20 0.56 -5.92 27.91
C SER A 20 -0.53 -5.47 26.94
N ILE A 21 -1.53 -6.32 26.68
CA ILE A 21 -2.65 -5.98 25.81
C ILE A 21 -3.55 -4.94 26.49
N SER A 22 -3.82 -5.07 27.79
CA SER A 22 -4.65 -4.11 28.52
C SER A 22 -4.04 -2.70 28.57
N ASN A 23 -2.70 -2.59 28.66
CA ASN A 23 -2.03 -1.28 28.62
C ASN A 23 -2.03 -0.64 27.22
N ALA A 24 -2.04 -1.45 26.16
CA ALA A 24 -2.17 -0.94 24.79
C ALA A 24 -3.57 -0.35 24.52
N PHE A 25 -4.61 -0.83 25.21
CA PHE A 25 -5.97 -0.31 25.13
C PHE A 25 -6.31 0.75 26.19
N SER A 26 -5.48 0.95 27.22
CA SER A 26 -5.76 1.91 28.31
C SER A 26 -5.15 3.30 28.10
N GLN A 27 -4.36 3.51 27.05
CA GLN A 27 -3.84 4.82 26.70
C GLN A 27 -4.78 5.44 25.67
N GLU A 28 -5.79 6.16 26.13
CA GLU A 28 -6.59 7.01 25.25
C GLU A 28 -5.67 8.11 24.69
N GLY A 29 -5.13 7.86 23.50
CA GLY A 29 -4.41 8.87 22.73
C GLY A 29 -5.40 9.96 22.30
N THR A 30 -4.95 11.21 22.27
CA THR A 30 -5.73 12.30 21.68
C THR A 30 -6.00 11.97 20.21
N LEU A 31 -7.29 11.97 19.82
CA LEU A 31 -7.68 11.82 18.42
C LEU A 31 -6.96 12.87 17.57
N THR A 32 -6.19 12.42 16.59
CA THR A 32 -5.40 13.30 15.72
C THR A 32 -5.95 13.24 14.30
N ASN A 33 -6.40 14.39 13.77
CA ASN A 33 -6.76 14.50 12.36
C ASN A 33 -5.49 14.57 11.50
N LEU A 34 -5.20 13.53 10.72
CA LEU A 34 -3.99 13.47 9.90
C LEU A 34 -4.04 14.34 8.65
N SER A 35 -5.21 14.55 8.03
CA SER A 35 -5.33 15.43 6.86
C SER A 35 -5.21 16.89 7.24
N ASN A 36 -5.69 17.25 8.43
CA ASN A 36 -5.61 18.58 9.04
C ASN A 36 -6.06 19.71 8.10
N ASN A 37 -7.16 19.49 7.38
CA ASN A 37 -7.83 20.47 6.53
C ASN A 37 -9.34 20.22 6.52
N ASP A 38 -10.11 21.18 5.99
CA ASP A 38 -11.58 21.13 5.93
C ASP A 38 -12.12 20.29 4.74
N GLY A 39 -11.24 19.53 4.10
CA GLY A 39 -11.56 18.65 2.99
C GLY A 39 -12.10 17.29 3.43
N THR A 40 -12.80 16.64 2.51
CA THR A 40 -13.20 15.25 2.70
C THR A 40 -12.01 14.35 2.37
N SER A 41 -11.56 13.60 3.37
CA SER A 41 -10.54 12.57 3.21
C SER A 41 -11.19 11.17 3.19
N TYR A 42 -10.69 10.29 2.34
CA TYR A 42 -11.22 8.94 2.15
C TYR A 42 -10.12 7.96 1.71
N ASP A 43 -10.47 6.67 1.66
CA ASP A 43 -9.57 5.55 1.33
C ASP A 43 -8.22 5.53 2.07
N PRO A 44 -8.21 5.65 3.42
CA PRO A 44 -6.96 5.59 4.16
C PRO A 44 -6.41 4.16 4.17
N HIS A 45 -5.15 4.00 3.78
CA HIS A 45 -4.38 2.77 3.96
C HIS A 45 -3.20 3.04 4.89
N PHE A 46 -2.85 2.06 5.74
CA PHE A 46 -1.70 2.18 6.63
C PHE A 46 -0.91 0.88 6.75
N ILE A 47 0.39 1.02 7.05
CA ILE A 47 1.31 -0.09 7.32
C ILE A 47 2.16 0.27 8.53
N ILE A 48 2.34 -0.70 9.43
CA ILE A 48 3.23 -0.59 10.59
C ILE A 48 4.48 -1.44 10.33
N SER A 49 5.66 -0.85 10.48
CA SER A 49 6.95 -1.53 10.37
C SER A 49 7.84 -1.16 11.56
N GLY A 50 7.90 -2.05 12.56
CA GLY A 50 8.53 -1.75 13.84
C GLY A 50 7.84 -0.57 14.53
N LYS A 51 8.59 0.50 14.81
CA LYS A 51 8.05 1.74 15.40
C LYS A 51 7.47 2.74 14.39
N TYR A 52 7.62 2.45 13.10
CA TYR A 52 7.17 3.36 12.06
C TYR A 52 5.74 3.06 11.68
N VAL A 53 4.92 4.10 11.55
CA VAL A 53 3.55 4.03 11.03
C VAL A 53 3.51 4.84 9.76
N TYR A 54 3.05 4.25 8.67
CA TYR A 54 2.95 4.88 7.36
C TYR A 54 1.50 4.93 6.98
N VAL A 55 1.05 6.07 6.46
CA VAL A 55 -0.35 6.29 6.08
C VAL A 55 -0.39 6.95 4.73
N VAL A 56 -1.25 6.44 3.84
CA VAL A 56 -1.67 7.12 2.62
C VAL A 56 -3.18 7.32 2.65
N TRP A 57 -3.66 8.38 2.00
CA TRP A 57 -5.08 8.66 1.87
C TRP A 57 -5.35 9.52 0.64
N THR A 58 -6.61 9.55 0.22
CA THR A 58 -7.11 10.50 -0.77
C THR A 58 -7.74 11.70 -0.06
N ASP A 59 -7.46 12.91 -0.52
CA ASP A 59 -8.01 14.14 0.07
C ASP A 59 -8.55 15.12 -0.97
N LYS A 60 -9.32 16.13 -0.50
CA LYS A 60 -10.03 17.12 -1.33
C LYS A 60 -9.17 17.66 -2.47
N SER A 61 -9.79 17.77 -3.65
CA SER A 61 -9.19 17.88 -5.00
C SER A 61 -8.76 16.55 -5.61
N SER A 62 -8.98 15.43 -4.90
CA SER A 62 -8.52 14.09 -5.31
C SER A 62 -7.00 14.07 -5.46
N GLY A 63 -6.30 14.56 -4.45
CA GLY A 63 -4.87 14.34 -4.31
C GLY A 63 -4.62 13.07 -3.50
N ASN A 64 -3.55 12.34 -3.82
CA ASN A 64 -3.07 11.24 -2.98
C ASN A 64 -1.96 11.77 -2.07
N TYR A 65 -2.04 11.49 -0.78
CA TYR A 65 -1.15 12.03 0.24
C TYR A 65 -0.49 10.93 1.06
N PHE A 66 0.64 11.27 1.67
CA PHE A 66 1.41 10.39 2.52
C PHE A 66 1.87 11.10 3.80
N LYS A 67 1.86 10.36 4.91
CA LYS A 67 2.52 10.71 6.17
C LYS A 67 3.21 9.49 6.76
N LYS A 68 4.21 9.76 7.59
CA LYS A 68 4.78 8.75 8.46
C LYS A 68 4.98 9.26 9.88
N SER A 69 5.00 8.31 10.80
CA SER A 69 5.42 8.47 12.19
C SER A 69 6.65 7.60 12.41
N SER A 70 7.56 8.06 13.27
CA SER A 70 8.77 7.33 13.68
C SER A 70 8.82 7.00 15.18
N ASP A 71 7.70 7.22 15.88
CA ASP A 71 7.55 7.11 17.34
C ASP A 71 6.31 6.29 17.77
N GLY A 72 5.85 5.38 16.91
CA GLY A 72 4.71 4.50 17.20
C GLY A 72 3.35 5.17 17.04
N GLY A 73 3.25 6.19 16.19
CA GLY A 73 2.01 6.92 15.92
C GLY A 73 1.70 8.05 16.92
N LYS A 74 2.65 8.42 17.79
CA LYS A 74 2.46 9.53 18.75
C LYS A 74 2.55 10.89 18.06
N THR A 75 3.47 11.03 17.11
CA THR A 75 3.58 12.20 16.24
C THR A 75 3.75 11.76 14.78
N PHE A 76 3.33 12.62 13.86
CA PHE A 76 3.48 12.41 12.42
C PHE A 76 4.27 13.56 11.80
N GLU A 77 5.10 13.21 10.82
CA GLU A 77 5.88 14.15 10.03
C GLU A 77 4.99 14.96 9.06
N SER A 78 5.61 15.86 8.29
CA SER A 78 4.91 16.70 7.31
C SER A 78 4.21 15.87 6.24
N THR A 79 3.04 16.34 5.80
CA THR A 79 2.30 15.75 4.67
C THR A 79 3.10 15.84 3.37
N ILE A 80 3.16 14.75 2.61
CA ILE A 80 3.68 14.72 1.24
C ILE A 80 2.52 14.56 0.26
N ASN A 81 2.41 15.45 -0.74
CA ASN A 81 1.50 15.28 -1.88
C ASN A 81 2.15 14.35 -2.92
N LEU A 82 1.60 13.15 -3.08
CA LEU A 82 2.13 12.13 -3.98
C LEU A 82 1.78 12.39 -5.44
N SER A 83 0.52 12.74 -5.72
CA SER A 83 0.04 12.95 -7.09
C SER A 83 0.54 14.25 -7.69
N ASN A 84 0.53 15.33 -6.89
CA ASN A 84 1.09 16.65 -7.21
C ASN A 84 0.72 17.15 -8.62
N ASN A 85 -0.57 17.05 -8.96
CA ASN A 85 -1.16 17.54 -10.21
C ASN A 85 -2.58 18.06 -9.93
N ASP A 86 -3.16 18.74 -10.92
CA ASP A 86 -4.51 19.34 -10.81
C ASP A 86 -5.64 18.38 -11.19
N GLY A 87 -5.30 17.15 -11.58
CA GLY A 87 -6.26 16.10 -11.94
C GLY A 87 -6.81 15.36 -10.74
N THR A 88 -7.67 14.38 -11.03
CA THR A 88 -8.31 13.55 -10.01
C THR A 88 -7.53 12.25 -9.80
N SER A 89 -6.82 12.16 -8.68
CA SER A 89 -6.11 10.98 -8.20
C SER A 89 -6.84 10.30 -7.03
N TYR A 90 -6.93 8.98 -7.05
CA TYR A 90 -7.65 8.20 -6.04
C TYR A 90 -7.13 6.74 -5.96
N ASP A 91 -7.71 5.94 -5.07
CA ASP A 91 -7.34 4.54 -4.81
C ASP A 91 -5.83 4.32 -4.56
N PRO A 92 -5.19 5.02 -3.61
CA PRO A 92 -3.77 4.82 -3.34
C PRO A 92 -3.55 3.46 -2.68
N HIS A 93 -2.64 2.65 -3.22
CA HIS A 93 -2.14 1.44 -2.57
C HIS A 93 -0.63 1.54 -2.40
N PHE A 94 -0.11 1.06 -1.27
CA PHE A 94 1.32 1.10 -1.01
C PHE A 94 1.82 -0.11 -0.23
N ILE A 95 3.13 -0.35 -0.34
CA ILE A 95 3.85 -1.35 0.45
C ILE A 95 5.19 -0.80 0.92
N ILE A 96 5.80 -1.52 1.87
CA ILE A 96 7.13 -1.22 2.41
C ILE A 96 8.02 -2.45 2.25
N SER A 97 9.24 -2.25 1.74
CA SER A 97 10.25 -3.29 1.60
C SER A 97 11.62 -2.77 1.99
N GLY A 98 12.06 -3.12 3.20
CA GLY A 98 13.24 -2.50 3.81
C GLY A 98 13.06 -0.98 3.93
N LYS A 99 13.92 -0.22 3.23
CA LYS A 99 13.86 1.26 3.18
C LYS A 99 12.96 1.79 2.08
N TYR A 100 12.45 0.93 1.19
CA TYR A 100 11.65 1.37 0.06
C TYR A 100 10.18 1.50 0.44
N VAL A 101 9.56 2.56 -0.03
CA VAL A 101 8.09 2.72 -0.01
C VAL A 101 7.65 2.80 -1.46
N TYR A 102 6.78 1.89 -1.88
CA TYR A 102 6.22 1.86 -3.23
C TYR A 102 4.77 2.23 -3.16
N VAL A 103 4.34 3.23 -3.94
CA VAL A 103 2.96 3.71 -3.97
C VAL A 103 2.46 3.67 -5.41
N VAL A 104 1.24 3.18 -5.58
CA VAL A 104 0.51 3.20 -6.84
C VAL A 104 -0.86 3.81 -6.62
N TRP A 105 -1.41 4.45 -7.65
CA TRP A 105 -2.74 5.04 -7.61
C TRP A 105 -3.33 5.17 -9.00
N THR A 106 -4.62 5.46 -9.05
CA THR A 106 -5.34 5.79 -10.29
C THR A 106 -5.45 7.31 -10.43
N ASP A 107 -5.27 7.85 -11.63
CA ASP A 107 -5.31 9.28 -11.90
C ASP A 107 -6.02 9.57 -13.23
N LEU A 108 -6.91 10.56 -13.24
CA LEU A 108 -7.74 10.95 -14.40
C LEU A 108 -7.22 12.18 -15.15
N SER A 109 -6.03 12.69 -14.81
CA SER A 109 -5.47 13.91 -15.44
C SER A 109 -5.28 13.81 -16.95
N SER A 110 -5.11 12.60 -17.50
CA SER A 110 -4.98 12.35 -18.94
C SER A 110 -6.33 12.15 -19.67
N GLY A 111 -7.45 12.20 -18.95
CA GLY A 111 -8.80 11.99 -19.48
C GLY A 111 -9.34 10.56 -19.34
N ASN A 112 -8.46 9.59 -19.07
CA ASN A 112 -8.80 8.20 -18.73
C ASN A 112 -8.15 7.81 -17.40
N GLY A 113 -8.55 6.68 -16.80
CA GLY A 113 -7.89 6.14 -15.60
C GLY A 113 -6.49 5.64 -15.93
N ASP A 114 -5.47 6.39 -15.54
CA ASP A 114 -4.08 5.97 -15.66
C ASP A 114 -3.51 5.48 -14.33
N ILE A 115 -2.69 4.44 -14.39
CA ILE A 115 -1.98 3.88 -13.25
C ILE A 115 -0.65 4.57 -13.10
N TYR A 116 -0.48 5.27 -11.98
CA TYR A 116 0.76 5.94 -11.64
C TYR A 116 1.50 5.21 -10.53
N PHE A 117 2.82 5.41 -10.51
CA PHE A 117 3.73 4.83 -9.54
C PHE A 117 4.72 5.89 -9.04
N LYS A 118 5.01 5.83 -7.75
CA LYS A 118 6.08 6.58 -7.11
C LYS A 118 6.80 5.70 -6.10
N LYS A 119 8.07 5.99 -5.87
CA LYS A 119 8.83 5.31 -4.84
C LYS A 119 9.64 6.25 -3.98
N SER A 120 9.83 5.86 -2.73
CA SER A 120 10.86 6.40 -1.86
C SER A 120 11.95 5.35 -1.68
N SER A 121 13.20 5.79 -1.60
CA SER A 121 14.37 4.97 -1.29
C SER A 121 15.05 5.35 0.03
N ASP A 122 14.39 6.19 0.83
CA ASP A 122 14.85 6.77 2.09
C ASP A 122 13.84 6.62 3.24
N GLY A 123 13.00 5.58 3.21
CA GLY A 123 12.03 5.29 4.27
C GLY A 123 10.86 6.27 4.29
N GLY A 124 10.49 6.82 3.13
CA GLY A 124 9.37 7.76 2.98
C GLY A 124 9.68 9.19 3.42
N ASN A 125 10.95 9.60 3.53
CA ASN A 125 11.28 11.01 3.75
C ASN A 125 11.03 11.82 2.47
N ASN A 126 11.42 11.25 1.32
CA ASN A 126 11.20 11.85 0.00
C ASN A 126 10.74 10.79 -1.00
N PHE A 127 10.04 11.24 -2.02
CA PHE A 127 9.61 10.41 -3.14
C PHE A 127 10.26 10.88 -4.44
N GLU A 128 10.71 9.92 -5.24
CA GLU A 128 11.30 10.13 -6.56
C GLU A 128 10.24 10.58 -7.58
N ILE A 129 10.66 10.81 -8.83
CA ILE A 129 9.77 11.23 -9.90
C ILE A 129 8.60 10.24 -10.12
N THR A 130 7.42 10.80 -10.37
CA THR A 130 6.21 10.07 -10.70
C THR A 130 6.36 9.39 -12.07
N LYS A 131 5.92 8.13 -12.18
CA LYS A 131 5.92 7.36 -13.44
C LYS A 131 4.49 6.96 -13.81
N ASN A 132 4.06 7.26 -15.04
CA ASN A 132 2.83 6.69 -15.59
C ASN A 132 3.14 5.28 -16.13
N LEU A 133 2.43 4.27 -15.64
CA LEU A 133 2.62 2.87 -16.00
C LEU A 133 1.65 2.40 -17.09
N SER A 134 0.59 3.15 -17.40
CA SER A 134 -0.44 2.77 -18.37
C SER A 134 -0.56 3.70 -19.58
N ASN A 135 0.24 4.76 -19.69
CA ASN A 135 0.19 5.76 -20.78
C ASN A 135 0.18 5.19 -22.21
N GLU A 136 0.72 4.00 -22.43
CA GLU A 136 0.75 3.32 -23.73
C GLU A 136 -0.55 2.54 -24.05
N LEU A 137 -1.54 2.56 -23.16
CA LEU A 137 -2.74 1.74 -23.23
C LEU A 137 -3.97 2.60 -23.50
N ASN A 138 -4.73 2.24 -24.53
CA ASN A 138 -6.06 2.82 -24.79
C ASN A 138 -7.10 2.16 -23.87
N GLY A 139 -6.98 2.36 -22.56
CA GLY A 139 -7.86 1.78 -21.54
C GLY A 139 -7.90 2.59 -20.25
N THR A 140 -8.79 2.19 -19.35
CA THR A 140 -8.97 2.82 -18.04
C THR A 140 -8.57 1.80 -16.98
N GLY A 141 -7.42 2.07 -16.36
CA GLY A 141 -6.89 1.32 -15.23
C GLY A 141 -7.54 1.75 -13.92
N LYS A 142 -7.80 0.79 -13.04
CA LYS A 142 -8.31 1.01 -11.68
C LYS A 142 -7.81 -0.05 -10.70
N SER A 143 -8.00 0.24 -9.41
CA SER A 143 -7.71 -0.69 -8.31
C SER A 143 -6.27 -1.25 -8.36
N ALA A 144 -5.30 -0.38 -8.66
CA ALA A 144 -3.91 -0.77 -8.76
C ALA A 144 -3.37 -1.30 -7.43
N LYS A 145 -2.54 -2.33 -7.51
CA LYS A 145 -1.84 -2.94 -6.37
C LYS A 145 -0.36 -3.08 -6.69
N VAL A 146 0.47 -3.05 -5.65
CA VAL A 146 1.92 -3.20 -5.78
C VAL A 146 2.43 -4.28 -4.83
N LEU A 147 3.38 -5.09 -5.33
CA LEU A 147 4.12 -6.11 -4.59
C LEU A 147 5.61 -5.91 -4.83
N SER A 148 6.44 -6.29 -3.86
CA SER A 148 7.88 -6.35 -4.05
C SER A 148 8.51 -7.58 -3.41
N LEU A 149 9.53 -8.13 -4.07
CA LEU A 149 10.37 -9.20 -3.54
C LEU A 149 11.83 -8.95 -3.97
N LYS A 150 12.72 -8.69 -3.00
CA LYS A 150 14.09 -8.27 -3.29
C LYS A 150 14.09 -7.04 -4.22
N ASN A 151 14.63 -7.16 -5.43
CA ASN A 151 14.67 -6.11 -6.46
C ASN A 151 13.45 -6.11 -7.39
N LEU A 152 12.61 -7.15 -7.33
CA LEU A 152 11.38 -7.23 -8.12
C LEU A 152 10.33 -6.29 -7.54
N VAL A 153 9.71 -5.49 -8.39
CA VAL A 153 8.48 -4.74 -8.10
C VAL A 153 7.45 -5.08 -9.16
N LEU A 154 6.28 -5.57 -8.75
CA LEU A 154 5.16 -5.86 -9.63
C LEU A 154 4.02 -4.90 -9.31
N VAL A 155 3.44 -4.32 -10.35
CA VAL A 155 2.22 -3.51 -10.27
C VAL A 155 1.16 -4.16 -11.12
N THR A 156 0.00 -4.41 -10.53
CA THR A 156 -1.16 -5.02 -11.19
C THR A 156 -2.37 -4.11 -11.10
N TRP A 157 -3.22 -4.08 -12.12
CA TRP A 157 -4.45 -3.29 -12.11
C TRP A 157 -5.53 -3.96 -12.95
N ASP A 158 -6.78 -3.57 -12.70
CA ASP A 158 -7.91 -3.89 -13.57
C ASP A 158 -7.95 -2.85 -14.69
N ASP A 159 -7.99 -3.30 -15.94
CA ASP A 159 -8.29 -2.47 -17.11
C ASP A 159 -9.72 -2.77 -17.54
N ASP A 160 -10.60 -1.78 -17.51
CA ASP A 160 -12.01 -1.96 -17.84
C ASP A 160 -12.38 -1.62 -19.29
N SER A 161 -11.39 -1.49 -20.17
CA SER A 161 -11.61 -1.24 -21.60
C SER A 161 -12.54 -2.28 -22.23
N GLU A 162 -13.50 -1.79 -23.04
CA GLU A 162 -14.62 -2.62 -23.53
C GLU A 162 -14.18 -3.85 -24.33
N LEU A 163 -13.09 -3.72 -25.11
CA LEU A 163 -12.60 -4.74 -26.04
C LEU A 163 -11.35 -5.50 -25.56
N ASN A 164 -10.57 -4.91 -24.64
CA ASN A 164 -9.27 -5.45 -24.20
C ASN A 164 -9.09 -5.43 -22.67
N GLY A 165 -10.19 -5.32 -21.93
CA GLY A 165 -10.18 -5.26 -20.48
C GLY A 165 -9.73 -6.56 -19.82
N GLY A 166 -9.22 -6.44 -18.61
CA GLY A 166 -8.71 -7.56 -17.81
C GLY A 166 -7.63 -7.13 -16.83
N ILE A 167 -7.04 -8.11 -16.14
CA ILE A 167 -5.96 -7.86 -15.18
C ILE A 167 -4.64 -7.70 -15.93
N ARG A 168 -4.05 -6.51 -15.80
CA ARG A 168 -2.74 -6.17 -16.35
C ARG A 168 -1.66 -6.17 -15.29
N MET A 169 -0.42 -6.31 -15.76
CA MET A 169 0.77 -6.23 -14.92
C MET A 169 1.91 -5.48 -15.61
N LYS A 170 2.60 -4.64 -14.86
CA LYS A 170 3.97 -4.18 -15.16
C LYS A 170 4.95 -4.61 -14.08
N GLY A 171 6.17 -4.95 -14.47
CA GLY A 171 7.22 -5.41 -13.57
C GLY A 171 8.54 -4.68 -13.78
N SER A 172 9.25 -4.51 -12.67
CA SER A 172 10.58 -3.90 -12.57
C SER A 172 11.52 -4.88 -11.87
N LEU A 173 12.76 -5.00 -12.35
CA LEU A 173 13.83 -5.80 -11.74
C LEU A 173 14.91 -4.92 -11.07
N ASP A 174 14.65 -3.63 -10.93
CA ASP A 174 15.61 -2.64 -10.46
C ASP A 174 15.01 -1.74 -9.36
N ASN A 175 14.20 -2.33 -8.47
CA ASN A 175 13.56 -1.65 -7.35
C ASN A 175 12.64 -0.50 -7.80
N GLY A 176 11.94 -0.64 -8.92
CA GLY A 176 11.03 0.38 -9.47
C GLY A 176 11.72 1.55 -10.16
N ASN A 177 13.00 1.41 -10.57
CA ASN A 177 13.67 2.43 -11.37
C ASN A 177 13.15 2.43 -12.81
N SER A 178 12.95 1.25 -13.41
CA SER A 178 12.39 1.06 -14.74
C SER A 178 11.43 -0.14 -14.77
N PHE A 179 10.39 -0.05 -15.59
CA PHE A 179 9.40 -1.11 -15.77
C PHE A 179 9.48 -1.64 -17.20
N THR A 180 10.11 -2.79 -17.36
CA THR A 180 10.38 -3.41 -18.67
C THR A 180 9.55 -4.67 -18.92
N ILE A 181 8.98 -5.25 -17.87
CA ILE A 181 8.09 -6.42 -17.97
C ILE A 181 6.66 -5.90 -18.13
N SER A 182 5.92 -6.36 -19.14
CA SER A 182 4.49 -6.09 -19.30
C SER A 182 3.76 -7.35 -19.73
N LYS A 183 2.58 -7.61 -19.14
CA LYS A 183 1.76 -8.79 -19.47
C LYS A 183 0.28 -8.54 -19.15
N ILE A 184 -0.62 -9.07 -19.99
CA ILE A 184 -2.04 -9.26 -19.64
C ILE A 184 -2.15 -10.66 -19.01
N ILE A 185 -2.65 -10.74 -17.78
CA ILE A 185 -2.62 -11.97 -16.97
C ILE A 185 -4.01 -12.61 -16.83
N GLY A 186 -5.08 -11.84 -17.08
CA GLY A 186 -6.42 -12.38 -17.29
C GLY A 186 -7.20 -11.45 -18.20
N GLN A 187 -8.00 -11.99 -19.12
CA GLN A 187 -8.89 -11.21 -19.97
C GLN A 187 -10.31 -11.23 -19.43
N LYS A 188 -11.09 -10.21 -19.80
CA LYS A 188 -12.52 -10.15 -19.52
C LYS A 188 -13.21 -11.43 -20.03
N GLY A 189 -13.67 -12.28 -19.10
CA GLY A 189 -14.27 -13.60 -19.39
C GLY A 189 -13.50 -14.79 -18.80
N ASP A 190 -12.23 -14.61 -18.39
CA ASP A 190 -11.43 -15.64 -17.74
C ASP A 190 -11.69 -15.70 -16.22
N ILE A 191 -11.83 -16.91 -15.66
CA ILE A 191 -11.98 -17.12 -14.20
C ILE A 191 -10.76 -16.67 -13.37
N SER A 192 -9.58 -16.54 -13.99
CA SER A 192 -8.36 -16.02 -13.36
C SER A 192 -8.29 -14.49 -13.30
N ALA A 193 -9.27 -13.79 -13.88
CA ALA A 193 -9.32 -12.33 -13.95
C ALA A 193 -10.16 -11.69 -12.82
N SER A 194 -10.38 -12.37 -11.70
CA SER A 194 -11.37 -11.94 -10.70
C SER A 194 -10.99 -10.66 -9.94
N SER A 195 -9.70 -10.40 -9.69
CA SER A 195 -9.17 -9.10 -9.22
C SER A 195 -7.63 -9.09 -9.17
N PRO A 196 -7.00 -7.90 -9.13
CA PRO A 196 -5.56 -7.78 -8.85
C PRO A 196 -5.16 -8.41 -7.50
N ASP A 197 -6.01 -8.31 -6.47
CA ASP A 197 -5.77 -8.90 -5.15
C ASP A 197 -5.75 -10.43 -5.19
N ALA A 198 -6.67 -11.06 -5.93
CA ALA A 198 -6.70 -12.52 -6.10
C ALA A 198 -5.43 -13.05 -6.77
N LEU A 199 -4.94 -12.32 -7.79
CA LEU A 199 -3.70 -12.66 -8.48
C LEU A 199 -2.48 -12.51 -7.56
N LEU A 200 -2.40 -11.43 -6.79
CA LEU A 200 -1.31 -11.24 -5.83
C LEU A 200 -1.26 -12.34 -4.78
N ASN A 201 -2.41 -12.81 -4.30
CA ASN A 201 -2.48 -13.93 -3.36
C ASN A 201 -1.96 -15.25 -3.97
N GLN A 202 -2.22 -15.52 -5.26
CA GLN A 202 -1.65 -16.68 -5.95
C GLN A 202 -0.12 -16.58 -6.10
N ILE A 203 0.40 -15.40 -6.45
CA ILE A 203 1.84 -15.17 -6.56
C ILE A 203 2.50 -15.37 -5.19
N ASN A 204 1.92 -14.80 -4.13
CA ASN A 204 2.42 -14.95 -2.76
C ASN A 204 2.37 -16.40 -2.28
N GLY A 205 1.32 -17.15 -2.61
CA GLY A 205 1.16 -18.56 -2.23
C GLY A 205 2.18 -19.51 -2.87
N HIS A 206 2.82 -19.11 -3.98
CA HIS A 206 3.88 -19.89 -4.63
C HIS A 206 5.30 -19.51 -4.20
N LEU A 207 5.45 -18.49 -3.35
CA LEU A 207 6.75 -17.97 -2.89
C LEU A 207 7.13 -18.41 -1.47
N TYR A 208 6.34 -19.30 -0.86
CA TYR A 208 6.63 -19.95 0.43
C TYR A 208 6.77 -21.47 0.29
#